data_AF-A0A6N7AFG3-F1
#
_entry.id   AF-A0A6N7AFG3-F1
#
_cell.length_a   1.000
_cell.length_b   1.000
_cell.length_c   1.000
_cell.angle_alpha   90.00
_cell.angle_beta   90.00
_cell.angle_gamma   90.00
#
_symmetry.space_group_name_H-M   'P 1'
#
loop_
_entity.id
_entity.type
_entity.pdbx_description
1 polymer ?
#
loop_
_entity_poly.entity_id
_entity_poly.type
_entity_poly.pdbx_seq_one_letter_code
_entity_poly.pdbx_strand_id
1 'polypeptide(L)'
;MRGRTLANAFVILDEAQNTTPMQMKMFLTRLGENARMVVTGDLSQTDLPAGVPSGLREAVRILEGIEDIACIRFTEEDVVRHDLVTRIVRAYQDDEARKAP
;
A
#
# COMPACT_ATOMS: atom_id res chain seq x y z
N MET A 1 8.36 -7.21 -14.58
CA MET A 1 8.25 -8.49 -13.86
C MET A 1 7.74 -9.66 -14.71
N ARG A 2 7.46 -9.47 -16.01
CA ARG A 2 6.94 -10.54 -16.88
C ARG A 2 7.92 -11.71 -16.97
N GLY A 3 7.41 -12.94 -16.81
CA GLY A 3 8.17 -14.16 -17.07
C GLY A 3 9.23 -14.56 -16.04
N ARG A 4 9.21 -13.98 -14.83
CA ARG A 4 10.07 -14.42 -13.70
C ARG A 4 9.22 -15.05 -12.61
N THR A 5 9.80 -15.91 -11.79
CA THR A 5 9.19 -16.46 -10.56
C THR A 5 10.10 -16.11 -9.40
N LEU A 6 9.53 -15.63 -8.30
CA LEU A 6 10.25 -15.22 -7.09
C LEU A 6 10.17 -16.36 -6.07
N ALA A 7 11.08 -17.32 -6.18
CA ALA A 7 11.23 -18.44 -5.24
C ALA A 7 12.36 -18.16 -4.24
N ASN A 8 12.29 -18.78 -3.05
CA ASN A 8 13.29 -18.63 -1.98
C ASN A 8 13.56 -17.16 -1.61
N ALA A 9 12.51 -16.35 -1.52
CA ALA A 9 12.62 -14.90 -1.35
C ALA A 9 11.58 -14.33 -0.38
N PHE A 10 11.92 -13.24 0.29
CA PHE A 10 10.98 -12.37 0.97
C PHE A 10 10.80 -11.11 0.12
N VAL A 11 9.61 -10.91 -0.42
CA VAL A 11 9.31 -9.86 -1.40
C VAL A 11 8.44 -8.80 -0.75
N ILE A 12 8.80 -7.53 -0.88
CA ILE A 12 7.98 -6.41 -0.42
C ILE A 12 7.66 -5.54 -1.64
N LEU A 13 6.37 -5.28 -1.85
CA LEU A 13 5.89 -4.23 -2.76
C LEU A 13 5.35 -3.10 -1.92
N ASP A 14 6.08 -1.99 -1.93
CA ASP A 14 5.68 -0.76 -1.25
C ASP A 14 4.98 0.22 -2.18
N GLU A 15 4.21 1.13 -1.61
CA GLU A 15 3.38 2.11 -2.31
C GLU A 15 2.44 1.46 -3.36
N ALA A 16 1.90 0.29 -3.02
CA ALA A 16 1.16 -0.54 -3.96
C ALA A 16 -0.16 0.09 -4.42
N GLN A 17 -0.67 1.11 -3.72
CA GLN A 17 -1.82 1.89 -4.17
C GLN A 17 -1.59 2.54 -5.55
N ASN A 18 -0.33 2.78 -5.91
CA ASN A 18 0.09 3.35 -7.19
C ASN A 18 0.26 2.31 -8.30
N THR A 19 -0.10 1.06 -8.05
CA THR A 19 -0.17 0.03 -9.10
C THR A 19 -1.55 0.02 -9.74
N THR A 20 -1.60 -0.26 -11.04
CA THR A 20 -2.85 -0.64 -11.73
C THR A 20 -3.22 -2.09 -11.40
N PRO A 21 -4.49 -2.50 -11.58
CA PRO A 21 -4.92 -3.89 -11.42
C PRO A 21 -4.09 -4.89 -12.21
N MET A 22 -3.76 -4.52 -13.45
CA MET A 22 -2.94 -5.36 -14.32
C MET A 22 -1.53 -5.54 -13.74
N GLN A 23 -0.91 -4.46 -13.26
CA GLN A 23 0.41 -4.53 -12.60
C GLN A 23 0.37 -5.36 -11.33
N MET A 24 -0.65 -5.17 -10.48
CA MET A 24 -0.85 -5.93 -9.25
C MET A 24 -1.01 -7.43 -9.56
N LYS A 25 -1.89 -7.81 -10.50
CA LYS A 25 -2.05 -9.19 -10.94
C LYS A 25 -0.75 -9.78 -11.50
N MET A 26 -0.05 -9.00 -12.33
CA MET A 26 1.25 -9.40 -12.86
C MET A 26 2.28 -9.64 -11.75
N PHE A 27 2.24 -8.87 -10.67
CA PHE A 27 3.13 -8.97 -9.51
C PHE A 27 2.81 -10.17 -8.62
N LEU A 28 1.56 -10.30 -8.15
CA LEU A 28 1.13 -11.37 -7.24
C LEU A 28 1.36 -12.76 -7.84
N THR A 29 1.14 -12.91 -9.15
CA THR A 29 1.40 -14.16 -9.88
C THR A 29 2.88 -14.50 -10.05
N ARG A 30 3.79 -13.74 -9.42
CA ARG A 30 5.23 -14.05 -9.36
C ARG A 30 5.63 -14.79 -8.10
N LEU A 31 4.76 -14.91 -7.10
CA LEU A 31 5.07 -15.66 -5.89
C LEU A 31 5.44 -17.10 -6.25
N GLY A 32 6.65 -17.51 -5.88
CA GLY A 32 7.19 -18.85 -6.12
C GLY A 32 7.28 -19.70 -4.86
N GLU A 33 7.84 -20.89 -4.98
CA GLU A 33 8.05 -21.80 -3.85
C GLU A 33 8.97 -21.19 -2.78
N ASN A 34 8.69 -21.52 -1.52
CA ASN A 34 9.46 -21.05 -0.36
C ASN A 34 9.64 -19.52 -0.34
N ALA A 35 8.61 -18.80 -0.80
CA ALA A 35 8.61 -17.34 -0.78
C ALA A 35 7.48 -16.79 0.08
N ARG A 36 7.71 -15.57 0.59
CA ARG A 36 6.71 -14.76 1.27
C ARG A 36 6.63 -13.41 0.58
N MET A 37 5.44 -12.85 0.50
CA MET A 37 5.21 -11.57 -0.14
C MET A 37 4.37 -10.69 0.77
N VAL A 38 4.83 -9.46 0.96
CA VAL A 38 4.11 -8.41 1.68
C VAL A 38 3.84 -7.28 0.69
N VAL A 39 2.60 -6.82 0.66
CA VAL A 39 2.17 -5.70 -0.18
C VAL A 39 1.66 -4.62 0.75
N THR A 40 2.29 -3.44 0.72
CA THR A 40 1.98 -2.29 1.56
C THR A 40 1.50 -1.12 0.71
N GLY A 41 0.69 -0.26 1.30
CA GLY A 41 0.24 0.97 0.66
C GLY A 41 -0.91 1.65 1.41
N ASP A 42 -1.14 2.91 1.08
CA ASP A 42 -2.21 3.72 1.65
C ASP A 42 -3.30 3.98 0.58
N LEU A 43 -4.48 3.40 0.79
CA LEU A 43 -5.59 3.53 -0.15
C LEU A 43 -6.16 4.96 -0.26
N SER A 44 -5.81 5.86 0.65
CA SER A 44 -6.20 7.28 0.62
C SER A 44 -5.28 8.15 -0.23
N GLN A 45 -4.06 7.69 -0.55
CA GLN A 45 -3.02 8.46 -1.23
C GLN A 45 -2.65 7.84 -2.58
N THR A 46 -3.59 7.86 -3.52
CA THR A 46 -3.37 7.29 -4.86
C THR A 46 -2.90 8.35 -5.84
N ASP A 47 -1.73 8.14 -6.47
CA ASP A 47 -1.12 9.02 -7.47
C ASP A 47 -1.47 8.63 -8.92
N LEU A 48 -2.41 7.68 -9.08
CA LEU A 48 -2.82 7.23 -10.41
C LEU A 48 -3.61 8.33 -11.15
N PRO A 49 -3.53 8.37 -12.50
CA PRO A 49 -4.35 9.27 -13.29
C PRO A 49 -5.84 9.11 -12.97
N ALA A 50 -6.59 10.21 -13.05
CA ALA A 50 -8.02 10.22 -12.76
C ALA A 50 -8.76 9.14 -13.58
N GLY A 51 -9.60 8.36 -12.90
CA GLY A 51 -10.37 7.26 -13.51
C GLY A 51 -9.62 5.94 -13.63
N VAL A 52 -8.32 5.88 -13.34
CA VAL A 52 -7.58 4.63 -13.27
C VAL A 52 -7.78 4.00 -11.89
N PRO A 53 -8.34 2.77 -11.80
CA PRO A 53 -8.52 2.11 -10.52
C PRO A 53 -7.17 1.70 -9.91
N SER A 54 -7.09 1.70 -8.58
CA SER A 54 -5.93 1.16 -7.85
C SER A 54 -5.97 -0.36 -7.79
N GLY A 55 -4.85 -0.99 -8.15
CA GLY A 55 -4.64 -2.42 -8.07
C GLY A 55 -4.62 -2.93 -6.63
N LEU A 56 -4.13 -2.14 -5.66
CA LEU A 56 -4.17 -2.51 -4.24
C LEU A 56 -5.62 -2.59 -3.73
N ARG A 57 -6.45 -1.59 -4.06
CA ARG A 57 -7.86 -1.57 -3.68
C ARG A 57 -8.61 -2.79 -4.23
N GLU A 58 -8.35 -3.13 -5.49
CA GLU A 58 -8.94 -4.30 -6.12
C GLU A 58 -8.43 -5.61 -5.49
N ALA A 59 -7.12 -5.72 -5.25
CA ALA A 59 -6.53 -6.91 -4.64
C ALA A 59 -7.07 -7.19 -3.25
N VAL A 60 -7.18 -6.17 -2.38
CA VAL A 60 -7.80 -6.35 -1.05
C VAL A 60 -9.23 -6.87 -1.19
N ARG A 61 -10.05 -6.26 -2.07
CA ARG A 61 -11.44 -6.70 -2.30
C ARG A 61 -11.55 -8.14 -2.83
N ILE A 62 -10.64 -8.57 -3.69
CA ILE A 62 -10.69 -9.88 -4.35
C ILE A 62 -10.09 -10.99 -3.47
N LEU A 63 -9.02 -10.69 -2.73
CA LEU A 63 -8.20 -11.69 -2.04
C LEU A 63 -8.56 -11.85 -0.56
N GLU A 64 -9.36 -10.94 -0.01
CA GLU A 64 -9.86 -11.05 1.36
C GLU A 64 -10.68 -12.33 1.54
N GLY A 65 -10.29 -13.16 2.50
CA GLY A 65 -10.92 -14.46 2.78
C GLY A 65 -10.32 -15.65 2.04
N ILE A 66 -9.32 -15.45 1.17
CA ILE A 66 -8.56 -16.56 0.58
C ILE A 66 -7.60 -17.13 1.63
N GLU A 67 -7.58 -18.47 1.75
CA GLU A 67 -6.63 -19.19 2.60
C GLU A 67 -5.18 -18.79 2.27
N ASP A 68 -4.32 -18.70 3.29
CA ASP A 68 -2.93 -18.24 3.20
C ASP A 68 -2.70 -16.77 2.80
N ILE A 69 -3.76 -15.95 2.67
CA ILE A 69 -3.66 -14.51 2.45
C ILE A 69 -4.26 -13.74 3.64
N ALA A 70 -3.47 -12.85 4.23
CA ALA A 70 -3.92 -11.95 5.28
C ALA A 70 -4.00 -10.51 4.76
N CYS A 71 -5.15 -9.85 4.97
CA CYS A 71 -5.32 -8.42 4.73
C CYS A 71 -5.32 -7.69 6.08
N ILE A 72 -4.23 -6.99 6.40
CA ILE A 72 -4.07 -6.25 7.66
C ILE A 72 -4.33 -4.77 7.39
N ARG A 73 -5.23 -4.14 8.15
CA ARG A 73 -5.55 -2.72 8.05
C ARG A 73 -5.05 -2.02 9.31
N PHE A 74 -4.07 -1.14 9.12
CA PHE A 74 -3.61 -0.26 10.19
C PHE A 74 -4.52 0.97 10.28
N THR A 75 -4.63 1.50 11.48
CA THR A 75 -5.37 2.70 11.82
C THR A 75 -4.39 3.79 12.28
N GLU A 76 -4.88 5.00 12.52
CA GLU A 76 -4.06 6.07 13.09
C GLU A 76 -3.47 5.72 14.45
N GLU A 77 -4.15 4.84 15.22
CA GLU A 77 -3.69 4.38 16.54
C GLU A 77 -2.42 3.52 16.45
N ASP A 78 -2.21 2.87 15.31
CA ASP A 78 -1.02 2.05 15.05
C ASP A 78 0.20 2.90 14.65
N VAL A 79 0.02 4.20 14.43
CA VAL A 79 1.07 5.08 13.90
C VAL A 79 1.87 5.72 15.04
N VAL A 80 2.99 5.08 15.37
CA VAL A 80 3.96 5.63 16.33
C VAL A 80 4.88 6.64 15.64
N ARG A 81 4.72 7.92 15.96
CA ARG A 81 5.60 9.01 15.48
C ARG A 81 6.47 9.51 16.62
N HIS A 82 7.70 9.87 16.26
CA HIS A 82 8.57 10.60 17.18
C HIS A 82 7.95 11.97 17.53
N ASP A 83 8.06 12.42 18.78
CA ASP A 83 7.47 13.67 19.27
C ASP A 83 7.78 14.89 18.38
N LEU A 84 9.01 14.94 17.85
CA LEU A 84 9.42 15.99 16.91
C LEU A 84 8.57 16.00 15.64
N VAL A 85 8.29 14.84 15.05
CA VAL A 85 7.48 14.72 13.83
C VAL A 85 6.05 15.19 14.11
N THR A 86 5.48 14.80 15.26
CA THR A 86 4.15 15.27 15.67
C THR A 86 4.10 16.79 15.80
N ARG A 87 5.13 17.42 16.39
CA ARG A 87 5.23 18.89 16.46
C ARG A 87 5.34 19.53 15.08
N ILE A 88 6.12 18.95 14.17
CA ILE A 88 6.25 19.44 12.80
C ILE A 88 4.90 19.37 12.08
N VAL A 89 4.22 18.23 12.11
CA VAL A 89 2.91 18.06 11.46
C VAL A 89 1.89 19.07 11.98
N ARG A 90 1.81 19.25 13.31
CA ARG A 90 0.93 20.26 13.93
C ARG A 90 1.24 21.68 13.45
N ALA A 91 2.51 22.05 13.38
CA ALA A 91 2.91 23.38 12.93
C ALA A 91 2.47 23.66 11.47
N TYR A 92 2.55 22.67 10.58
CA TYR A 92 2.03 22.79 9.21
C TYR A 92 0.50 22.87 9.17
N GLN A 93 -0.19 22.05 9.97
CA GLN A 93 -1.66 22.08 10.05
C GLN A 93 -2.19 23.44 10.53
N ASP A 94 -1.54 24.04 11.54
CA ASP A 94 -1.90 25.36 12.07
C ASP A 94 -1.71 26.48 11.04
N ASP A 95 -0.67 26.38 10.20
CA ASP A 95 -0.40 27.35 9.14
C ASP A 95 -1.43 27.25 7.99
N GLU A 96 -1.75 26.03 7.55
CA GLU A 96 -2.80 25.79 6.54
C GLU A 96 -4.17 26.29 7.03
N ALA A 97 -4.53 26.07 8.30
CA ALA A 97 -5.77 26.56 8.89
C ALA A 97 -5.86 28.09 8.95
N ARG A 98 -4.72 28.79 9.10
CA ARG A 98 -4.67 30.26 9.06
C ARG A 98 -4.76 30.82 7.65
N LYS A 99 -4.34 30.05 6.64
CA LYS A 99 -4.39 30.44 5.22
C LYS A 99 -5.72 30.12 4.55
N ALA A 100 -6.52 29.24 5.14
CA ALA A 100 -7.88 28.97 4.69
C ALA A 100 -8.74 30.25 4.83
N PRO A 101 -9.40 30.72 3.75
CA PRO A 101 -10.19 31.96 3.73
C PRO A 101 -11.50 31.87 4.53
#